data_AF-A0A2U2HNK7-F1
#
_entry.id   AF-A0A2U2HNK7-F1
#
_cell.length_a   1.000
_cell.length_b   1.000
_cell.length_c   1.000
_cell.angle_alpha   90.00
_cell.angle_beta   90.00
_cell.angle_gamma   90.00
#
_symmetry.space_group_name_H-M   'P 1'
#
loop_
_entity.id
_entity.type
_entity.pdbx_description
1 polymer ?
#
loop_
_entity_poly.entity_id
_entity_poly.type
_entity_poly.pdbx_seq_one_letter_code
_entity_poly.pdbx_strand_id
1 'polypeptide(L)'
;MLSRIIVACALALSFSACTTAPTRIALDSAAKQELLEVTTWNQLPQDEMIVRAEASGVGAATGGGLIGAIIDSKVGESRQNKMQADIAPFYAAVDDFDFRTLYTQALTAALASGTPVKFGAVETPTVLPTPAESEARIKALAAGTGIMVLQTAYTFSPDFKHLQVTTHAAISRAKSEQKAFLNSYVYVSAATGAGGVESIKAWADANGAQYRAASNEAVQQIMQMLKLDLMANATDPADLPKAAAPVVPGVYLGAGPLPVLASQNGRVILRSLSGNLVSVAQ
;
A
#
# COMPACT_ATOMS: atom_id res chain seq x y z
N MET A 1 -46.62 8.58 43.75
CA MET A 1 -45.88 9.54 42.89
C MET A 1 -44.62 8.88 42.33
N LEU A 2 -44.79 7.82 41.53
CA LEU A 2 -43.76 6.82 41.19
C LEU A 2 -43.52 6.74 39.66
N SER A 3 -43.69 7.86 38.94
CA SER A 3 -43.81 7.87 37.47
C SER A 3 -42.78 8.75 36.74
N ARG A 4 -41.75 9.26 37.40
CA ARG A 4 -40.82 10.25 36.79
C ARG A 4 -39.34 9.86 36.76
N ILE A 5 -38.97 8.62 37.09
CA ILE A 5 -37.56 8.16 37.14
C ILE A 5 -37.20 7.16 36.01
N ILE A 6 -38.10 6.89 35.06
CA ILE A 6 -37.87 5.86 34.02
C ILE A 6 -37.40 6.44 32.66
N VAL A 7 -37.47 7.76 32.45
CA VAL A 7 -37.20 8.34 31.12
C VAL A 7 -35.73 8.71 30.87
N ALA A 8 -34.85 8.66 31.88
CA ALA A 8 -33.44 9.07 31.72
C ALA A 8 -32.47 7.95 31.28
N CYS A 9 -32.87 6.68 31.29
CA CYS A 9 -31.94 5.56 30.99
C CYS A 9 -31.99 5.03 29.54
N ALA A 10 -32.89 5.53 28.68
CA ALA A 10 -33.06 4.99 27.33
C ALA A 10 -32.25 5.74 26.23
N LEU A 11 -31.62 6.87 26.55
CA LEU A 11 -30.88 7.68 25.55
C LEU A 11 -29.35 7.50 25.58
N ALA A 12 -28.80 6.67 26.46
CA ALA A 12 -27.36 6.49 26.63
C ALA A 12 -26.78 5.25 25.89
N LEU A 13 -27.60 4.48 25.17
CA LEU A 13 -27.19 3.20 24.56
C LEU A 13 -27.07 3.23 23.02
N SER A 14 -27.18 4.40 22.39
CA SER A 14 -27.16 4.55 20.93
C SER A 14 -25.91 5.21 20.36
N PHE A 15 -24.89 5.51 21.18
CA PHE A 15 -23.52 5.69 20.68
C PHE A 15 -22.87 4.33 20.45
N SER A 16 -23.47 3.54 19.56
CA SER A 16 -22.74 2.52 18.82
C SER A 16 -21.68 3.27 18.03
N ALA A 17 -20.52 3.46 18.65
CA ALA A 17 -19.33 3.89 17.95
C ALA A 17 -19.24 3.00 16.71
N CYS A 18 -19.40 3.60 15.54
CA CYS A 18 -18.89 3.03 14.31
C CYS A 18 -17.39 2.98 14.54
N THR A 19 -16.91 1.92 15.20
CA THR A 19 -15.51 1.63 15.34
C THR A 19 -15.03 1.39 13.93
N THR A 20 -14.43 2.44 13.36
CA THR A 20 -13.73 2.33 12.10
C THR A 20 -12.78 1.15 12.23
N ALA A 21 -12.87 0.20 11.30
CA ALA A 21 -12.03 -0.98 11.33
C ALA A 21 -10.55 -0.54 11.51
N PRO A 22 -9.78 -1.23 12.36
CA PRO A 22 -8.41 -0.81 12.65
C PRO A 22 -7.61 -0.78 11.35
N THR A 23 -6.99 0.36 11.08
CA THR A 23 -6.12 0.56 9.91
C THR A 23 -4.78 -0.15 10.03
N ARG A 24 -4.39 -0.52 11.26
CA ARG A 24 -3.24 -1.37 11.56
C ARG A 24 -3.58 -2.40 12.63
N ILE A 25 -3.15 -3.64 12.43
CA ILE A 25 -3.07 -4.72 13.41
C ILE A 25 -1.63 -5.21 13.44
N ALA A 26 -0.93 -5.02 14.56
CA ALA A 26 0.42 -5.54 14.75
C ALA A 26 0.41 -7.05 14.91
N LEU A 27 1.49 -7.72 14.50
CA LEU A 27 1.67 -9.14 14.75
C LEU A 27 2.03 -9.31 16.24
N ASP A 28 1.03 -9.60 17.06
CA ASP A 28 1.20 -9.72 18.51
C ASP A 28 1.94 -11.01 18.91
N SER A 29 2.37 -11.08 20.17
CA SER A 29 3.13 -12.22 20.69
C SER A 29 2.35 -13.55 20.63
N ALA A 30 1.03 -13.51 20.78
CA ALA A 30 0.20 -14.71 20.73
C ALA A 30 0.15 -15.27 19.29
N ALA A 31 -0.03 -14.40 18.30
CA ALA A 31 0.03 -14.76 16.89
C ALA A 31 1.41 -15.27 16.48
N LYS A 32 2.49 -14.65 16.98
CA LYS A 32 3.88 -15.11 16.75
C LYS A 32 4.12 -16.53 17.26
N GLN A 33 3.52 -16.90 18.40
CA GLN A 33 3.66 -18.23 18.98
C GLN A 33 2.80 -19.29 18.29
N GLU A 34 1.61 -18.91 17.82
CA GLU A 34 0.68 -19.83 17.15
C GLU A 34 1.10 -20.12 15.70
N LEU A 35 1.63 -19.12 14.99
CA LEU A 35 2.02 -19.24 13.58
C LEU A 35 3.37 -19.94 13.43
N LEU A 36 3.33 -21.23 13.14
CA LEU A 36 4.51 -22.04 12.83
C LEU A 36 5.02 -21.77 11.40
N GLU A 37 4.12 -21.55 10.45
CA GLU A 37 4.45 -21.29 9.06
C GLU A 37 3.41 -20.40 8.37
N VAL A 38 3.87 -19.42 7.59
CA VAL A 38 3.04 -18.49 6.83
C VAL A 38 3.36 -18.60 5.34
N THR A 39 2.40 -19.05 4.54
CA THR A 39 2.52 -18.98 3.07
C THR A 39 2.24 -17.56 2.60
N THR A 40 2.98 -17.08 1.60
CA THR A 40 2.81 -15.71 1.11
C THR A 40 2.15 -15.70 -0.25
N TRP A 41 1.13 -14.86 -0.42
CA TRP A 41 0.44 -14.63 -1.67
C TRP A 41 0.66 -13.18 -2.12
N ASN A 42 1.57 -13.00 -3.06
CA ASN A 42 1.91 -11.71 -3.64
C ASN A 42 0.98 -11.40 -4.83
N GLN A 43 -0.02 -10.56 -4.61
CA GLN A 43 -0.99 -10.15 -5.63
C GLN A 43 -0.56 -8.82 -6.26
N LEU A 44 -0.18 -8.89 -7.53
CA LEU A 44 0.27 -7.75 -8.32
C LEU A 44 -0.57 -7.69 -9.61
N PRO A 45 -1.77 -7.08 -9.58
CA PRO A 45 -2.70 -7.11 -10.70
C PRO A 45 -2.23 -6.35 -11.94
N GLN A 46 -1.22 -5.49 -11.79
CA GLN A 46 -0.68 -4.68 -12.85
C GLN A 46 0.53 -5.41 -13.46
N ASP A 47 0.46 -5.68 -14.77
CA ASP A 47 1.65 -6.06 -15.55
C ASP A 47 2.45 -4.80 -15.94
N GLU A 48 1.77 -3.66 -16.10
CA GLU A 48 2.35 -2.38 -16.48
C GLU A 48 1.80 -1.22 -15.64
N MET A 49 2.53 -0.12 -15.59
CA MET A 49 2.06 1.08 -14.91
C MET A 49 0.88 1.69 -15.66
N ILE A 50 -0.24 1.92 -14.97
CA ILE A 50 -1.40 2.56 -15.59
C ILE A 50 -1.36 4.04 -15.26
N VAL A 51 -1.17 4.89 -16.27
CA VAL A 51 -1.26 6.33 -16.08
C VAL A 51 -2.67 6.81 -16.42
N ARG A 52 -3.30 7.45 -15.44
CA ARG A 52 -4.68 7.93 -15.55
C ARG A 52 -4.68 9.43 -15.75
N ALA A 53 -5.41 9.92 -16.75
CA ALA A 53 -5.78 11.33 -16.80
C ALA A 53 -6.87 11.57 -15.76
N GLU A 54 -6.63 12.42 -14.77
CA GLU A 54 -7.69 12.81 -13.83
C GLU A 54 -8.81 13.54 -14.59
N ALA A 55 -10.05 13.11 -14.40
CA ALA A 55 -11.19 13.94 -14.72
C ALA A 55 -11.28 15.02 -13.63
N SER A 56 -11.31 16.30 -14.03
CA SER A 56 -11.52 17.40 -13.11
C SER A 56 -12.86 17.23 -12.40
N GLY A 57 -12.86 16.82 -11.13
CA GLY A 57 -14.01 16.95 -10.23
C GLY A 57 -14.71 15.69 -9.70
N VAL A 58 -14.21 14.46 -9.88
CA VAL A 58 -14.88 13.26 -9.32
C VAL A 58 -13.93 12.33 -8.56
N GLY A 59 -14.00 12.43 -7.23
CA GLY A 59 -13.65 11.50 -6.15
C GLY A 59 -12.71 10.30 -6.39
N ALA A 60 -11.54 10.38 -5.75
CA ALA A 60 -10.55 9.33 -5.52
C ALA A 60 -11.01 8.15 -4.61
N ALA A 61 -12.30 7.82 -4.57
CA ALA A 61 -12.87 7.00 -3.48
C ALA A 61 -13.03 5.50 -3.76
N THR A 62 -12.73 4.99 -4.97
CA THR A 62 -12.87 3.56 -5.27
C THR A 62 -11.65 3.05 -6.02
N GLY A 63 -10.69 2.50 -5.28
CA GLY A 63 -9.56 1.75 -5.82
C GLY A 63 -10.08 0.53 -6.58
N GLY A 64 -10.36 0.69 -7.87
CA GLY A 64 -10.87 -0.36 -8.72
C GLY A 64 -11.70 0.19 -9.88
N GLY A 65 -11.04 0.46 -11.00
CA GLY A 65 -11.63 0.42 -12.34
C GLY A 65 -12.93 1.18 -12.60
N LEU A 66 -12.81 2.42 -13.07
CA LEU A 66 -13.70 2.91 -14.14
C LEU A 66 -12.84 3.62 -15.19
N ILE A 67 -12.59 2.89 -16.27
CA ILE A 67 -12.30 3.48 -17.58
C ILE A 67 -13.47 4.43 -17.90
N GLY A 68 -13.21 5.71 -18.12
CA GLY A 68 -14.17 6.62 -18.76
C GLY A 68 -15.28 7.19 -17.88
N ALA A 69 -14.96 7.88 -16.77
CA ALA A 69 -15.92 8.83 -16.21
C ALA A 69 -16.06 10.04 -17.16
N ILE A 70 -17.06 9.93 -18.03
CA ILE A 70 -17.62 10.85 -19.03
C ILE A 70 -17.18 12.32 -18.82
N ILE A 71 -16.14 12.72 -19.55
CA ILE A 71 -15.87 14.13 -19.88
C ILE A 71 -16.51 14.36 -21.25
N ASP A 72 -17.17 15.52 -21.42
CA ASP A 72 -17.70 16.03 -22.68
C ASP A 72 -16.91 15.50 -23.90
N SER A 73 -17.55 14.55 -24.62
CA SER A 73 -16.88 13.50 -25.40
C SER A 73 -15.84 13.99 -26.39
N LYS A 74 -15.93 15.22 -26.90
CA LYS A 74 -14.96 15.76 -27.88
C LYS A 74 -13.75 16.44 -27.24
N VAL A 75 -13.92 17.11 -26.10
CA VAL A 75 -12.81 17.75 -25.37
C VAL A 75 -12.08 16.71 -24.51
N GLY A 76 -12.83 15.75 -23.96
CA GLY A 76 -12.28 14.58 -23.27
C GLY A 76 -11.42 13.73 -24.19
N GLU A 77 -11.91 13.37 -25.38
CA GLU A 77 -11.20 12.53 -26.35
C GLU A 77 -9.89 13.18 -26.84
N SER A 78 -9.91 14.47 -27.22
CA SER A 78 -8.70 15.18 -27.65
C SER A 78 -7.61 15.23 -26.56
N ARG A 79 -8.00 15.46 -25.29
CA ARG A 79 -7.07 15.45 -24.16
C ARG A 79 -6.55 14.05 -23.83
N GLN A 80 -7.42 13.03 -23.93
CA GLN A 80 -7.02 11.64 -23.75
C GLN A 80 -6.05 11.19 -24.84
N ASN A 81 -6.33 11.49 -26.11
CA ASN A 81 -5.45 11.16 -27.23
C ASN A 81 -4.11 11.87 -27.12
N LYS A 82 -4.12 13.15 -26.71
CA LYS A 82 -2.88 13.89 -26.46
C LYS A 82 -2.08 13.27 -25.31
N MET A 83 -2.71 12.94 -24.19
CA MET A 83 -2.04 12.30 -23.06
C MET A 83 -1.47 10.92 -23.43
N GLN A 84 -2.22 10.12 -24.19
CA GLN A 84 -1.76 8.84 -24.71
C GLN A 84 -0.53 9.00 -25.62
N ALA A 85 -0.53 9.99 -26.51
CA ALA A 85 0.61 10.30 -27.35
C ALA A 85 1.81 10.79 -26.52
N ASP A 86 1.57 11.61 -25.50
CA ASP A 86 2.60 12.16 -24.63
C ASP A 86 3.24 11.08 -23.73
N ILE A 87 2.51 9.99 -23.41
CA ILE A 87 3.04 8.88 -22.59
C ILE A 87 3.57 7.69 -23.39
N ALA A 88 3.18 7.51 -24.65
CA ALA A 88 3.69 6.40 -25.47
C ALA A 88 5.24 6.24 -25.43
N PRO A 89 6.04 7.33 -25.45
CA PRO A 89 7.50 7.22 -25.30
C PRO A 89 7.95 6.64 -23.95
N PHE A 90 7.22 6.94 -22.87
CA PHE A 90 7.50 6.36 -21.57
C PHE A 90 7.28 4.85 -21.60
N TYR A 91 6.13 4.39 -22.11
CA TYR A 91 5.85 2.95 -22.22
C TYR A 91 6.87 2.23 -23.08
N ALA A 92 7.25 2.79 -24.22
CA ALA A 92 8.29 2.23 -25.08
C ALA A 92 9.67 2.17 -24.39
N ALA A 93 9.96 3.08 -23.45
CA ALA A 93 11.24 3.10 -22.73
C ALA A 93 11.32 2.04 -21.60
N VAL A 94 10.19 1.46 -21.18
CA VAL A 94 10.10 0.54 -20.04
C VAL A 94 9.33 -0.74 -20.35
N ASP A 95 9.14 -1.06 -21.63
CA ASP A 95 8.36 -2.23 -22.09
C ASP A 95 8.97 -3.57 -21.61
N ASP A 96 10.29 -3.62 -21.46
CA ASP A 96 11.05 -4.76 -20.93
C ASP A 96 11.11 -4.81 -19.39
N PHE A 97 10.53 -3.84 -18.69
CA PHE A 97 10.66 -3.74 -17.24
C PHE A 97 9.62 -4.60 -16.51
N ASP A 98 10.07 -5.74 -15.97
CA ASP A 98 9.23 -6.63 -15.17
C ASP A 98 9.29 -6.28 -13.67
N PHE A 99 8.39 -5.38 -13.25
CA PHE A 99 8.25 -5.01 -11.84
C PHE A 99 7.81 -6.18 -10.96
N ARG A 100 7.01 -7.12 -11.49
CA ARG A 100 6.50 -8.27 -10.73
C ARG A 100 7.63 -9.21 -10.34
N THR A 101 8.51 -9.53 -11.28
CA THR A 101 9.69 -10.36 -11.02
C THR A 101 10.61 -9.69 -10.01
N LEU A 102 10.91 -8.40 -10.21
CA LEU A 102 11.72 -7.62 -9.27
C LEU A 102 11.14 -7.65 -7.84
N TYR A 103 9.85 -7.35 -7.70
CA TYR A 103 9.17 -7.31 -6.40
C TYR A 103 9.16 -8.69 -5.72
N THR A 104 8.84 -9.75 -6.47
CA THR A 104 8.74 -11.12 -5.95
C THR A 104 10.08 -11.65 -5.47
N GLN A 105 11.17 -11.37 -6.20
CA GLN A 105 12.52 -11.74 -5.77
C GLN A 105 12.91 -11.05 -4.47
N ALA A 106 12.69 -9.74 -4.38
CA ALA A 106 12.99 -8.98 -3.17
C ALA A 106 12.12 -9.40 -1.98
N LEU A 107 10.84 -9.69 -2.19
CA LEU A 107 9.94 -10.20 -1.17
C LEU A 107 10.39 -11.57 -0.64
N THR A 108 10.76 -12.48 -1.54
CA THR A 108 11.29 -13.80 -1.17
C THR A 108 12.55 -13.65 -0.32
N ALA A 109 13.49 -12.81 -0.74
CA ALA A 109 14.70 -12.54 0.03
C ALA A 109 14.41 -11.85 1.38
N ALA A 110 13.41 -10.97 1.43
CA ALA A 110 13.01 -10.30 2.65
C ALA A 110 12.42 -11.29 3.67
N LEU A 111 11.60 -12.24 3.23
CA LEU A 111 10.92 -13.18 4.12
C LEU A 111 11.75 -14.42 4.48
N ALA A 112 12.88 -14.64 3.80
CA ALA A 112 13.72 -15.82 4.01
C ALA A 112 14.32 -15.94 5.42
N SER A 113 14.55 -14.82 6.12
CA SER A 113 15.10 -14.82 7.48
C SER A 113 14.87 -13.49 8.21
N GLY A 114 15.09 -13.52 9.53
CA GLY A 114 14.99 -12.33 10.38
C GLY A 114 13.55 -11.88 10.69
N THR A 115 12.57 -12.75 10.41
CA THR A 115 11.16 -12.53 10.74
C THR A 115 10.76 -13.30 12.00
N PRO A 116 9.75 -12.84 12.75
CA PRO A 116 9.32 -13.50 14.00
C PRO A 116 8.57 -14.82 13.77
N VAL A 117 8.16 -15.09 12.54
CA VAL A 117 7.51 -16.34 12.12
C VAL A 117 8.23 -16.86 10.87
N LYS A 118 8.15 -18.18 10.63
CA LYS A 118 8.70 -18.78 9.42
C LYS A 118 7.77 -18.48 8.24
N PHE A 119 8.32 -17.94 7.16
CA PHE A 119 7.61 -17.81 5.90
C PHE A 119 7.97 -18.97 4.97
N GLY A 120 6.95 -19.54 4.34
CA GLY A 120 7.08 -20.56 3.32
C GLY A 120 7.30 -19.96 1.94
N ALA A 121 6.81 -20.65 0.90
CA ALA A 121 6.89 -20.16 -0.46
C ALA A 121 6.12 -18.84 -0.67
N VAL A 122 6.65 -18.01 -1.57
CA VAL A 122 5.94 -16.85 -2.13
C VAL A 122 5.27 -17.29 -3.42
N GLU A 123 3.96 -17.24 -3.44
CA GLU A 123 3.13 -17.48 -4.62
C GLU A 123 2.72 -16.15 -5.24
N THR A 124 2.78 -16.07 -6.57
CA THR A 124 2.33 -14.88 -7.32
C THR A 124 1.31 -15.34 -8.36
N PRO A 125 0.01 -15.15 -8.11
CA PRO A 125 -1.01 -15.62 -9.01
C PRO A 125 -1.00 -14.73 -10.26
N THR A 126 -1.18 -15.34 -11.42
CA THR A 126 -1.34 -14.59 -12.68
C THR A 126 -2.72 -13.95 -12.79
N VAL A 127 -3.72 -14.52 -12.12
CA VAL A 127 -5.09 -14.01 -12.05
C VAL A 127 -5.42 -13.68 -10.59
N LEU A 128 -5.95 -12.48 -10.35
CA LEU A 128 -6.40 -12.13 -9.01
C LEU A 128 -7.49 -13.09 -8.54
N PRO A 129 -7.36 -13.64 -7.32
CA PRO A 129 -8.42 -14.46 -6.76
C PRO A 129 -9.64 -13.61 -6.44
N THR A 130 -10.80 -14.21 -6.65
CA THR A 130 -12.07 -13.69 -6.16
C THR A 130 -12.09 -13.67 -4.62
N PRO A 131 -12.99 -12.86 -4.01
CA PRO A 131 -13.20 -12.89 -2.57
C PRO A 131 -13.53 -14.30 -2.04
N ALA A 132 -14.34 -15.07 -2.77
CA ALA A 132 -14.73 -16.42 -2.41
C ALA A 132 -13.54 -17.40 -2.42
N GLU A 133 -12.66 -17.32 -3.41
CA GLU A 133 -11.44 -18.14 -3.47
C GLU A 133 -10.49 -17.80 -2.33
N SER A 134 -10.33 -16.51 -2.04
CA SER A 134 -9.51 -16.04 -0.91
C SER A 134 -10.05 -16.56 0.43
N GLU A 135 -11.36 -16.50 0.63
CA GLU A 135 -12.02 -17.00 1.83
C GLU A 135 -11.92 -18.53 1.95
N ALA A 136 -12.15 -19.26 0.86
CA ALA A 136 -12.02 -20.71 0.84
C ALA A 136 -10.59 -21.14 1.22
N ARG A 137 -9.58 -20.43 0.72
CA ARG A 137 -8.18 -20.69 1.04
C ARG A 137 -7.85 -20.43 2.52
N ILE A 138 -8.37 -19.35 3.10
CA ILE A 138 -8.22 -19.06 4.53
C ILE A 138 -8.90 -20.14 5.38
N LYS A 139 -10.11 -20.60 5.00
CA LYS A 139 -10.83 -21.67 5.71
C LYS A 139 -10.12 -23.03 5.63
N ALA A 140 -9.36 -23.27 4.57
CA ALA A 140 -8.59 -24.50 4.37
C ALA A 140 -7.26 -24.53 5.15
N LEU A 141 -6.87 -23.46 5.85
CA LEU A 141 -5.64 -23.42 6.63
C LEU A 141 -5.64 -24.46 7.75
N ALA A 142 -4.55 -25.22 7.85
CA ALA A 142 -4.31 -26.15 8.96
C ALA A 142 -3.94 -25.39 10.24
N ALA A 143 -4.17 -26.00 11.40
CA ALA A 143 -3.75 -25.42 12.68
C ALA A 143 -2.25 -25.09 12.67
N GLY A 144 -1.89 -23.92 13.21
CA GLY A 144 -0.51 -23.43 13.22
C GLY A 144 -0.02 -22.85 11.88
N THR A 145 -0.86 -22.81 10.85
CA THR A 145 -0.51 -22.18 9.55
C THR A 145 -1.24 -20.87 9.34
N GLY A 146 -0.61 -19.98 8.57
CA GLY A 146 -1.17 -18.72 8.13
C GLY A 146 -0.99 -18.47 6.65
N ILE A 147 -1.74 -17.49 6.14
CA ILE A 147 -1.52 -16.92 4.82
C ILE A 147 -1.33 -15.42 4.94
N MET A 148 -0.22 -14.92 4.41
CA MET A 148 0.02 -13.50 4.20
C MET A 148 -0.42 -13.15 2.79
N VAL A 149 -1.37 -12.24 2.64
CA VAL A 149 -1.74 -11.68 1.34
C VAL A 149 -1.11 -10.29 1.24
N LEU A 150 -0.33 -10.06 0.20
CA LEU A 150 0.15 -8.73 -0.18
C LEU A 150 -0.58 -8.30 -1.45
N GLN A 151 -1.09 -7.07 -1.46
CA GLN A 151 -1.68 -6.45 -2.63
C GLN A 151 -0.90 -5.19 -2.94
N THR A 152 -0.21 -5.18 -4.08
CA THR A 152 0.65 -4.06 -4.47
C THR A 152 0.12 -3.39 -5.72
N ALA A 153 0.08 -2.07 -5.67
CA ALA A 153 -0.23 -1.21 -6.80
C ALA A 153 0.82 -0.12 -6.93
N TYR A 154 1.05 0.34 -8.16
CA TYR A 154 1.96 1.44 -8.46
C TYR A 154 1.37 2.37 -9.50
N THR A 155 1.58 3.66 -9.27
CA THR A 155 1.03 4.77 -10.06
C THR A 155 1.98 5.95 -10.01
N PHE A 156 1.84 6.89 -10.93
CA PHE A 156 2.36 8.23 -10.73
C PHE A 156 1.42 9.07 -9.87
N SER A 157 1.98 10.09 -9.22
CA SER A 157 1.20 11.21 -8.66
C SER A 157 0.44 11.96 -9.78
N PRO A 158 -0.61 12.73 -9.45
CA PRO A 158 -1.42 13.44 -10.47
C PRO A 158 -0.62 14.41 -11.35
N ASP A 159 0.47 14.97 -10.83
CA ASP A 159 1.40 15.84 -11.56
C ASP A 159 2.52 15.08 -12.27
N PHE A 160 2.50 13.74 -12.23
CA PHE A 160 3.52 12.82 -12.75
C PHE A 160 4.92 12.96 -12.16
N LYS A 161 5.11 13.75 -11.10
CA LYS A 161 6.44 13.98 -10.52
C LYS A 161 6.95 12.81 -9.69
N HIS A 162 6.07 12.02 -9.11
CA HIS A 162 6.44 10.97 -8.17
C HIS A 162 5.93 9.61 -8.62
N LEU A 163 6.78 8.59 -8.58
CA LEU A 163 6.33 7.20 -8.54
C LEU A 163 5.85 6.90 -7.11
N GLN A 164 4.63 6.40 -7.02
CA GLN A 164 4.01 5.94 -5.78
C GLN A 164 3.78 4.44 -5.86
N VAL A 165 4.23 3.72 -4.84
CA VAL A 165 3.99 2.27 -4.71
C VAL A 165 3.33 2.02 -3.38
N THR A 166 2.14 1.41 -3.41
CA THR A 166 1.38 1.06 -2.21
C THR A 166 1.29 -0.44 -2.10
N THR A 167 1.59 -0.99 -0.94
CA THR A 167 1.40 -2.40 -0.61
C THR A 167 0.53 -2.54 0.63
N HIS A 168 -0.56 -3.27 0.53
CA HIS A 168 -1.36 -3.70 1.67
C HIS A 168 -0.96 -5.13 2.04
N ALA A 169 -0.68 -5.38 3.31
CA ALA A 169 -0.30 -6.69 3.81
C ALA A 169 -1.24 -7.14 4.93
N ALA A 170 -1.75 -8.36 4.84
CA ALA A 170 -2.59 -8.95 5.88
C ALA A 170 -2.24 -10.41 6.11
N ILE A 171 -2.15 -10.83 7.38
CA ILE A 171 -1.99 -12.24 7.76
C ILE A 171 -3.29 -12.75 8.35
N SER A 172 -3.79 -13.85 7.78
CA SER A 172 -4.93 -14.61 8.33
C SER A 172 -4.42 -15.94 8.90
N ARG A 173 -5.13 -16.47 9.90
CA ARG A 173 -4.79 -17.72 10.59
C ARG A 173 -5.93 -18.72 10.48
N ALA A 174 -5.62 -20.00 10.61
CA ALA A 174 -6.62 -21.04 10.71
C ALA A 174 -7.61 -20.77 11.85
N LYS A 175 -8.91 -21.02 11.61
CA LYS A 175 -9.99 -20.93 12.61
C LYS A 175 -10.13 -19.57 13.29
N SER A 176 -9.61 -18.49 12.70
CA SER A 176 -9.77 -17.13 13.20
C SER A 176 -10.33 -16.22 12.11
N GLU A 177 -11.39 -15.50 12.43
CA GLU A 177 -11.95 -14.46 11.55
C GLU A 177 -11.13 -13.16 11.61
N GLN A 178 -10.39 -12.95 12.70
CA GLN A 178 -9.55 -11.77 12.89
C GLN A 178 -8.21 -11.94 12.19
N LYS A 179 -7.73 -10.85 11.57
CA LYS A 179 -6.37 -10.82 11.03
C LYS A 179 -5.37 -10.82 12.18
N ALA A 180 -4.31 -11.62 12.03
CA ALA A 180 -3.16 -11.60 12.93
C ALA A 180 -2.24 -10.42 12.66
N PHE A 181 -2.29 -9.88 11.44
CA PHE A 181 -1.50 -8.76 11.00
C PHE A 181 -2.28 -8.02 9.92
N LEU A 182 -2.22 -6.69 9.93
CA LEU A 182 -2.78 -5.83 8.90
C LEU A 182 -2.01 -4.52 8.89
N ASN A 183 -1.43 -4.13 7.76
CA ASN A 183 -0.94 -2.76 7.58
C ASN A 183 -0.83 -2.37 6.10
N SER A 184 -0.56 -1.10 5.85
CA SER A 184 -0.25 -0.56 4.53
C SER A 184 1.10 0.13 4.51
N TYR A 185 1.81 0.00 3.40
CA TYR A 185 3.12 0.58 3.15
C TYR A 185 3.06 1.45 1.91
N VAL A 186 3.52 2.69 1.99
CA VAL A 186 3.52 3.63 0.88
C VAL A 186 4.95 4.10 0.62
N TYR A 187 5.44 3.90 -0.58
CA TYR A 187 6.67 4.51 -1.06
C TYR A 187 6.33 5.68 -1.98
N VAL A 188 7.11 6.75 -1.85
CA VAL A 188 7.05 7.93 -2.72
C VAL A 188 8.46 8.25 -3.20
N SER A 189 8.68 8.27 -4.51
CA SER A 189 9.99 8.63 -5.06
C SER A 189 10.34 10.10 -4.83
N ALA A 190 11.62 10.44 -5.02
CA ALA A 190 12.00 11.82 -5.29
C ALA A 190 11.22 12.38 -6.50
N ALA A 191 11.10 13.70 -6.56
CA ALA A 191 10.43 14.37 -7.68
C ALA A 191 11.28 14.27 -8.95
N THR A 192 10.63 13.95 -10.07
CA THR A 192 11.21 13.90 -11.40
C THR A 192 10.53 14.92 -12.30
N GLY A 193 11.31 15.78 -12.97
CA GLY A 193 10.80 16.80 -13.89
C GLY A 193 9.99 17.93 -13.23
N ALA A 194 9.42 18.80 -14.08
CA ALA A 194 8.68 19.99 -13.66
C ALA A 194 7.18 19.76 -13.39
N GLY A 195 6.68 18.56 -13.68
CA GLY A 195 5.27 18.18 -13.65
C GLY A 195 4.69 17.99 -15.05
N GLY A 196 3.56 17.29 -15.12
CA GLY A 196 2.85 17.05 -16.38
C GLY A 196 3.69 16.24 -17.38
N VAL A 197 3.59 16.62 -18.66
CA VAL A 197 4.30 15.97 -19.76
C VAL A 197 5.83 16.04 -19.61
N GLU A 198 6.36 17.10 -19.01
CA GLU A 198 7.81 17.23 -18.79
C GLU A 198 8.34 16.21 -17.80
N SER A 199 7.54 15.84 -16.79
CA SER A 199 7.87 14.73 -15.89
C SER A 199 7.78 13.38 -16.60
N ILE A 200 6.76 13.16 -17.44
CA ILE A 200 6.64 11.93 -18.22
C ILE A 200 7.86 11.73 -19.14
N LYS A 201 8.31 12.79 -19.82
CA LYS A 201 9.54 12.77 -20.63
C LYS A 201 10.77 12.43 -19.76
N ALA A 202 10.94 13.10 -18.63
CA ALA A 202 12.05 12.83 -17.72
C ALA A 202 12.04 11.39 -17.19
N TRP A 203 10.86 10.80 -16.96
CA TRP A 203 10.73 9.39 -16.61
C TRP A 203 11.06 8.44 -17.76
N ALA A 204 10.89 8.85 -19.02
CA ALA A 204 11.22 8.07 -20.22
C ALA A 204 12.70 8.21 -20.62
N ASP A 205 13.35 9.31 -20.24
CA ASP A 205 14.72 9.63 -20.60
C ASP A 205 15.71 8.51 -20.21
N ALA A 206 16.74 8.35 -21.04
CA ALA A 206 17.77 7.33 -20.89
C ALA A 206 17.19 5.91 -20.68
N ASN A 207 16.18 5.54 -21.48
CA ASN A 207 15.48 4.24 -21.42
C ASN A 207 14.84 3.98 -20.04
N GLY A 208 14.22 5.00 -19.48
CA GLY A 208 13.53 4.91 -18.20
C GLY A 208 14.45 4.72 -17.00
N ALA A 209 15.71 5.16 -17.07
CA ALA A 209 16.70 4.93 -16.01
C ALA A 209 16.21 5.40 -14.63
N GLN A 210 15.58 6.58 -14.57
CA GLN A 210 15.02 7.12 -13.32
C GLN A 210 13.86 6.26 -12.82
N TYR A 211 12.96 5.82 -13.71
CA TYR A 211 11.83 4.98 -13.35
C TYR A 211 12.28 3.62 -12.80
N ARG A 212 13.27 2.99 -13.45
CA ARG A 212 13.86 1.72 -12.99
C ARG A 212 14.53 1.87 -11.63
N ALA A 213 15.31 2.94 -11.44
CA ALA A 213 15.95 3.24 -10.16
C ALA A 213 14.93 3.47 -9.04
N ALA A 214 13.90 4.29 -9.29
CA ALA A 214 12.83 4.55 -8.34
C ALA A 214 12.02 3.27 -8.03
N SER A 215 11.79 2.41 -9.02
CA SER A 215 11.08 1.12 -8.82
C SER A 215 11.90 0.15 -7.98
N ASN A 216 13.21 0.04 -8.23
CA ASN A 216 14.14 -0.74 -7.40
C ASN A 216 14.16 -0.23 -5.96
N GLU A 217 14.27 1.08 -5.79
CA GLU A 217 14.24 1.71 -4.47
C GLU A 217 12.89 1.46 -3.77
N ALA A 218 11.77 1.60 -4.48
CA ALA A 218 10.43 1.35 -3.97
C ALA A 218 10.32 -0.06 -3.37
N VAL A 219 10.75 -1.07 -4.12
CA VAL A 219 10.76 -2.46 -3.69
C VAL A 219 11.58 -2.62 -2.41
N GLN A 220 12.81 -2.09 -2.37
CA GLN A 220 13.67 -2.18 -1.18
C GLN A 220 13.04 -1.52 0.04
N GLN A 221 12.45 -0.34 -0.13
CA GLN A 221 11.81 0.42 0.95
C GLN A 221 10.54 -0.26 1.46
N ILE A 222 9.72 -0.83 0.57
CA ILE A 222 8.54 -1.62 0.96
C ILE A 222 8.97 -2.86 1.76
N MET A 223 10.01 -3.57 1.34
CA MET A 223 10.52 -4.73 2.08
C MET A 223 11.07 -4.34 3.46
N GLN A 224 11.76 -3.20 3.54
CA GLN A 224 12.23 -2.68 4.82
C GLN A 224 11.06 -2.33 5.76
N MET A 225 10.04 -1.62 5.26
CA MET A 225 8.84 -1.29 6.04
C MET A 225 8.10 -2.55 6.51
N LEU A 226 7.92 -3.54 5.64
CA LEU A 226 7.33 -4.82 5.97
C LEU A 226 8.10 -5.52 7.10
N LYS A 227 9.44 -5.63 6.99
CA LYS A 227 10.28 -6.22 8.03
C LYS A 227 10.16 -5.51 9.37
N LEU A 228 10.31 -4.18 9.36
CA LEU A 228 10.20 -3.36 10.57
C LEU A 228 8.86 -3.59 11.25
N ASP A 229 7.77 -3.63 10.48
CA ASP A 229 6.43 -3.74 11.04
C ASP A 229 6.06 -5.15 11.51
N LEU A 230 6.60 -6.20 10.87
CA LEU A 230 6.48 -7.57 11.37
C LEU A 230 7.23 -7.74 12.70
N MET A 231 8.37 -7.07 12.87
CA MET A 231 9.15 -7.09 14.10
C MET A 231 8.53 -6.22 15.21
N ALA A 232 7.83 -5.15 14.84
CA ALA A 232 7.20 -4.22 15.78
C ALA A 232 6.12 -4.91 16.64
N ASN A 233 5.95 -4.38 17.85
CA ASN A 233 4.85 -4.74 18.74
C ASN A 233 3.66 -3.78 18.55
N ALA A 234 2.58 -3.98 19.31
CA ALA A 234 1.40 -3.11 19.26
C ALA A 234 1.67 -1.66 19.73
N THR A 235 2.64 -1.45 20.64
CA THR A 235 2.92 -0.19 21.35
C THR A 235 4.10 0.63 20.79
N ASP A 236 4.46 0.42 19.54
CA ASP A 236 5.69 0.96 18.90
C ASP A 236 5.88 2.51 18.82
N PRO A 237 4.88 3.43 18.89
CA PRO A 237 5.10 4.83 18.48
C PRO A 237 5.45 5.85 19.57
N ALA A 238 5.38 5.54 20.87
CA ALA A 238 5.47 6.57 21.92
C ALA A 238 6.89 7.14 22.12
N ASP A 239 7.91 6.29 21.96
CA ASP A 239 9.30 6.63 22.30
C ASP A 239 10.17 6.93 21.07
N LEU A 240 9.60 6.83 19.87
CA LEU A 240 10.35 7.07 18.63
C LEU A 240 10.60 8.58 18.42
N PRO A 241 11.78 8.96 17.87
CA PRO A 241 12.02 10.31 17.39
C PRO A 241 10.91 10.73 16.42
N LYS A 242 10.55 12.02 16.41
CA LYS A 242 9.49 12.53 15.53
C LYS A 242 10.05 13.52 14.52
N ALA A 243 9.55 13.47 13.29
CA ALA A 243 9.91 14.39 12.21
C ALA A 243 8.64 15.02 11.62
N ALA A 244 8.78 16.21 11.02
CA ALA A 244 7.66 16.83 10.31
C ALA A 244 7.18 15.90 9.17
N ALA A 245 5.86 15.74 9.05
CA ALA A 245 5.27 15.01 7.93
C ALA A 245 5.47 15.82 6.64
N PRO A 246 6.16 15.30 5.62
CA PRO A 246 6.24 15.99 4.34
C PRO A 246 4.86 16.01 3.68
N VAL A 247 4.55 17.10 2.97
CA VAL A 247 3.36 17.17 2.14
C VAL A 247 3.63 16.43 0.85
N VAL A 248 3.04 15.25 0.71
CA VAL A 248 3.11 14.46 -0.52
C VAL A 248 1.74 14.47 -1.20
N PRO A 249 1.64 14.95 -2.46
CA PRO A 249 0.40 14.89 -3.22
C PRO A 249 -0.19 13.46 -3.26
N GLY A 250 -1.46 13.32 -2.86
CA GLY A 250 -2.16 12.03 -2.86
C GLY A 250 -1.87 11.11 -1.66
N VAL A 251 -0.95 11.47 -0.75
CA VAL A 251 -0.65 10.67 0.45
C VAL A 251 -0.95 11.48 1.71
N TYR A 252 -1.99 11.07 2.45
CA TYR A 252 -2.34 11.69 3.72
C TYR A 252 -1.61 11.01 4.87
N LEU A 253 -0.71 11.73 5.54
CA LEU A 253 0.08 11.23 6.67
C LEU A 253 -0.46 11.63 8.04
N GLY A 254 -1.47 12.51 8.07
CA GLY A 254 -1.94 13.17 9.29
C GLY A 254 -1.24 14.51 9.54
N ALA A 255 -1.77 15.26 10.51
CA ALA A 255 -1.19 16.53 10.94
C ALA A 255 -0.20 16.33 12.10
N GLY A 256 0.91 17.04 12.06
CA GLY A 256 1.91 17.06 13.14
C GLY A 256 3.13 16.17 12.90
N PRO A 257 4.07 16.15 13.86
CA PRO A 257 5.30 15.38 13.74
C PRO A 257 5.01 13.88 13.93
N LEU A 258 5.55 13.07 13.03
CA LEU A 258 5.31 11.62 12.96
C LEU A 258 6.51 10.83 13.47
N PRO A 259 6.29 9.68 14.14
CA PRO A 259 7.34 8.75 14.52
C PRO A 259 8.22 8.34 13.35
N VAL A 260 9.54 8.44 13.52
CA VAL A 260 10.58 8.00 12.60
C VAL A 260 11.04 6.61 13.01
N LEU A 261 10.85 5.64 12.13
CA LEU A 261 11.26 4.24 12.34
C LEU A 261 12.66 3.97 11.80
N ALA A 262 13.04 4.64 10.71
CA ALA A 262 14.36 4.53 10.09
C ALA A 262 14.68 5.79 9.29
N SER A 263 15.96 6.13 9.20
CA SER A 263 16.49 7.19 8.35
C SER A 263 17.81 6.71 7.74
N GLN A 264 17.83 6.49 6.43
CA GLN A 264 19.02 6.00 5.72
C GLN A 264 18.96 6.34 4.23
N ASN A 265 20.11 6.52 3.60
CA ASN A 265 20.25 6.77 2.16
C ASN A 265 19.39 7.94 1.64
N GLY A 266 19.29 9.03 2.42
CA GLY A 266 18.46 10.19 2.05
C GLY A 266 16.96 9.91 2.10
N ARG A 267 16.52 8.87 2.82
CA ARG A 267 15.10 8.53 3.02
C ARG A 267 14.76 8.42 4.49
N VAL A 268 13.51 8.70 4.79
CA VAL A 268 12.91 8.51 6.11
C VAL A 268 11.67 7.63 6.02
N ILE A 269 11.56 6.67 6.94
CA ILE A 269 10.37 5.83 7.13
C ILE A 269 9.60 6.37 8.33
N LEU A 270 8.38 6.82 8.08
CA LEU A 270 7.48 7.42 9.05
C LEU A 270 6.29 6.51 9.34
N ARG A 271 5.80 6.51 10.58
CA ARG A 271 4.51 5.92 10.95
C ARG A 271 3.43 7.01 10.97
N SER A 272 2.45 6.91 10.09
CA SER A 272 1.27 7.80 10.11
C SER A 272 0.43 7.59 11.36
N LEU A 273 -0.47 8.54 11.66
CA LEU A 273 -1.42 8.42 12.78
C LEU A 273 -2.38 7.22 12.64
N SER A 274 -2.66 6.78 11.41
CA SER A 274 -3.43 5.56 11.12
C SER A 274 -2.57 4.27 11.17
N GLY A 275 -1.28 4.37 11.48
CA GLY A 275 -0.39 3.21 11.63
C GLY A 275 0.32 2.77 10.35
N ASN A 276 -0.11 3.26 9.18
CA ASN A 276 0.55 3.00 7.89
C ASN A 276 1.99 3.49 7.93
N LEU A 277 2.88 2.76 7.26
CA LEU A 277 4.26 3.20 7.08
C LEU A 277 4.44 3.89 5.75
N VAL A 278 5.17 5.00 5.76
CA VAL A 278 5.48 5.74 4.54
C VAL A 278 6.96 6.01 4.45
N SER A 279 7.56 5.64 3.32
CA SER A 279 8.93 5.97 2.96
C SER A 279 8.93 7.16 1.99
N VAL A 280 9.62 8.23 2.36
CA VAL A 280 9.75 9.47 1.58
C VAL A 280 11.22 9.89 1.48
N ALA A 281 11.57 10.54 0.37
CA ALA A 281 12.88 11.18 0.22
C ALA A 281 12.98 12.39 1.18
N GLN A 282 14.18 12.61 1.73
CA GLN A 282 14.53 13.77 2.56
C GLN A 282 15.07 14.93 1.72
#